data_AF-A0A8R1E077-F1
#
_entry.id   AF-A0A8R1E077-F1
#
_cell.length_a   1.000
_cell.length_b   1.000
_cell.length_c   1.000
_cell.angle_alpha   90.00
_cell.angle_beta   90.00
_cell.angle_gamma   90.00
#
_symmetry.space_group_name_H-M   'P 1'
#
loop_
_entity.id
_entity.type
_entity.pdbx_description
1 polymer ?
#
loop_
_entity_poly.entity_id
_entity_poly.type
_entity_poly.pdbx_seq_one_letter_code
_entity_poly.pdbx_strand_id
1 'polypeptide(L)'
;MQTKNGSISDIELVGNVNIDGQSHLIGDCQFTLELTTAMLETRSIGDFLDLNVMFNNDHVLMEGMSCVSKVGYEWSLRAGREQEDVKSAAERLSMASFRFTYLNAEHGLVIREQKPEAAIPKYLDKFSKGAVPYKDILEFTGLQSLTRDTSNDTEDQKLVPTVKVTK
;
A
#
# COMPACT_ATOMS: atom_id res chain seq x y z
N MET A 1 10.08 13.33 -7.31
CA MET A 1 10.13 12.92 -5.90
C MET A 1 8.70 12.63 -5.47
N GLN A 2 8.24 11.38 -5.58
CA GLN A 2 6.88 11.00 -5.21
C GLN A 2 6.81 10.87 -3.68
N THR A 3 6.10 11.78 -3.04
CA THR A 3 5.64 11.61 -1.66
C THR A 3 4.64 10.46 -1.64
N LYS A 4 5.08 9.26 -1.24
CA LYS A 4 4.16 8.19 -0.84
C LYS A 4 3.47 8.64 0.45
N ASN A 5 2.32 9.32 0.31
CA ASN A 5 1.42 9.62 1.40
C ASN A 5 0.83 8.30 1.92
N GLY A 6 0.62 8.20 3.24
CA GLY A 6 0.14 7.00 3.93
C GLY A 6 -1.30 6.63 3.56
N SER A 7 -1.47 6.03 2.39
CA SER A 7 -2.72 5.47 1.86
C SER A 7 -2.80 3.97 2.11
N ILE A 8 -4.02 3.43 2.06
CA ILE A 8 -4.25 1.97 1.97
C ILE A 8 -3.72 1.48 0.61
N SER A 9 -3.23 0.24 0.56
CA SER A 9 -2.46 -0.31 -0.57
C SER A 9 -3.21 -0.47 -1.89
N ASP A 10 -4.53 -0.43 -1.86
CA ASP A 10 -5.43 -0.55 -3.01
C ASP A 10 -5.76 0.79 -3.68
N ILE A 11 -5.41 1.91 -3.04
CA ILE A 11 -5.61 3.26 -3.58
C ILE A 11 -4.28 3.80 -4.11
N GLU A 12 -4.27 4.17 -5.40
CA GLU A 12 -3.16 4.83 -6.07
C GLU A 12 -3.48 6.27 -6.48
N LEU A 13 -2.45 7.03 -6.87
CA LEU A 13 -2.64 8.37 -7.43
C LEU A 13 -3.27 8.27 -8.83
N VAL A 14 -4.51 8.71 -8.97
CA VAL A 14 -5.27 8.65 -10.24
C VAL A 14 -5.45 10.00 -10.93
N GLY A 15 -5.40 11.10 -10.17
CA GLY A 15 -5.83 12.41 -10.64
C GLY A 15 -5.24 13.57 -9.86
N ASN A 16 -5.26 14.74 -10.49
CA ASN A 16 -4.96 16.02 -9.87
C ASN A 16 -6.25 16.78 -9.53
N VAL A 17 -6.10 17.87 -8.79
CA VAL A 17 -7.18 18.82 -8.49
C VAL A 17 -6.71 20.22 -8.85
N ASN A 18 -7.57 20.98 -9.51
CA ASN A 18 -7.34 22.36 -9.89
C ASN A 18 -8.46 23.26 -9.34
N ILE A 19 -8.08 24.26 -8.58
CA ILE A 19 -8.98 25.26 -8.00
C ILE A 19 -8.80 26.57 -8.76
N ASP A 20 -9.88 27.06 -9.37
CA ASP A 20 -9.96 28.33 -10.09
C ASP A 20 -8.89 28.52 -11.19
N GLY A 21 -8.33 27.43 -11.73
CA GLY A 21 -7.28 27.49 -12.75
C GLY A 21 -5.88 27.86 -12.22
N GLN A 22 -5.69 27.94 -10.90
CA GLN A 22 -4.47 28.49 -10.28
C GLN A 22 -3.58 27.44 -9.62
N SER A 23 -3.98 26.17 -9.62
CA SER A 23 -3.26 25.13 -8.89
C SER A 23 -2.02 24.66 -9.65
N HIS A 24 -0.96 24.34 -8.89
CA HIS A 24 0.22 23.69 -9.46
C HIS A 24 -0.03 22.20 -9.61
N LEU A 25 -0.22 21.75 -10.85
CA LEU A 25 -0.46 20.34 -11.18
C LEU A 25 0.84 19.55 -11.11
N ILE A 26 0.77 18.33 -10.57
CA ILE A 26 1.94 17.47 -10.38
C ILE A 26 1.82 16.25 -11.29
N GLY A 27 2.86 16.01 -12.09
CA GLY A 27 3.00 14.82 -12.94
C GLY A 27 1.90 14.65 -14.00
N ASP A 28 1.96 13.52 -14.69
CA ASP A 28 0.97 13.13 -15.69
C ASP A 28 -0.09 12.23 -15.02
N CYS A 29 -1.25 12.80 -14.69
CA CYS A 29 -2.39 12.06 -14.14
C CYS A 29 -3.45 11.79 -15.21
N GLN A 30 -4.35 10.84 -14.94
CA GLN A 30 -5.41 10.47 -15.89
C GLN A 30 -6.50 11.53 -16.03
N PHE A 31 -6.72 12.31 -14.97
CA PHE A 31 -7.66 13.42 -14.97
C PHE A 31 -7.20 14.55 -14.03
N THR A 32 -7.82 15.72 -14.19
CA THR A 32 -7.74 16.84 -13.25
C THR A 32 -9.17 17.24 -12.90
N LEU A 33 -9.52 17.22 -11.62
CA LEU A 33 -10.81 17.74 -11.15
C LEU A 33 -10.79 19.26 -11.17
N GLU A 34 -11.81 19.86 -11.76
CA GLU A 34 -11.97 21.31 -11.82
C GLU A 34 -12.94 21.78 -10.73
N LEU A 35 -12.43 22.61 -9.83
CA LEU A 35 -13.14 23.14 -8.67
C LEU A 35 -13.11 24.66 -8.70
N THR A 36 -14.08 25.28 -8.05
CA THR A 36 -14.06 26.74 -7.79
C THR A 36 -14.12 27.01 -6.29
N THR A 37 -13.58 28.14 -5.85
CA THR A 37 -13.68 28.55 -4.44
C THR A 37 -15.15 28.62 -3.99
N ALA A 38 -16.04 29.16 -4.83
CA ALA A 38 -17.48 29.25 -4.52
C ALA A 38 -18.15 27.88 -4.33
N MET A 39 -17.81 26.89 -5.18
CA MET A 39 -18.30 25.51 -5.05
C MET A 39 -17.87 24.88 -3.73
N LEU A 40 -16.60 25.07 -3.33
CA LEU A 40 -16.06 24.51 -2.09
C LEU A 40 -16.63 25.17 -0.83
N GLU A 41 -16.84 26.49 -0.86
CA GLU A 41 -17.43 27.24 0.26
C GLU A 41 -18.90 26.88 0.49
N THR A 42 -19.67 26.75 -0.60
CA THR A 42 -21.08 26.36 -0.53
C THR A 42 -21.27 24.85 -0.38
N ARG A 43 -20.22 24.06 -0.65
CA ARG A 43 -20.25 22.60 -0.73
C ARG A 43 -21.32 22.10 -1.72
N SER A 44 -21.49 22.81 -2.84
CA SER A 44 -22.50 22.48 -3.85
C SER A 44 -22.05 21.27 -4.68
N ILE A 45 -22.74 20.14 -4.50
CA ILE A 45 -22.57 18.95 -5.34
C ILE A 45 -23.05 19.22 -6.78
N GLY A 46 -24.09 20.06 -6.95
CA GLY A 46 -24.62 20.41 -8.27
C GLY A 46 -23.55 21.09 -9.12
N ASP A 47 -22.96 22.16 -8.59
CA ASP A 47 -21.89 22.92 -9.27
C ASP A 47 -20.68 22.01 -9.58
N PHE A 48 -20.37 21.06 -8.68
CA PHE A 48 -19.30 20.08 -8.92
C PHE A 48 -19.58 19.20 -10.13
N LEU A 49 -20.78 18.63 -10.21
CA LEU A 49 -21.16 17.71 -11.29
C LEU A 49 -21.33 18.44 -12.64
N ASP A 50 -21.76 19.71 -12.61
CA ASP A 50 -21.85 20.55 -13.82
C ASP A 50 -20.47 20.80 -14.45
N LEU A 51 -19.42 20.96 -13.63
CA LEU A 51 -18.04 21.14 -14.11
C LEU A 51 -17.33 19.81 -14.42
N ASN A 52 -17.62 18.75 -13.67
CA ASN A 52 -16.92 17.47 -13.74
C ASN A 52 -17.82 16.38 -14.34
N VAL A 53 -18.20 16.54 -15.61
CA VAL A 53 -19.25 15.76 -16.30
C VAL A 53 -19.06 14.24 -16.33
N MET A 54 -17.83 13.75 -16.16
CA MET A 54 -17.51 12.31 -16.16
C MET A 54 -17.61 11.68 -14.76
N PHE A 55 -17.92 12.47 -13.73
CA PHE A 55 -18.00 12.03 -12.35
C PHE A 55 -19.44 11.96 -11.89
N ASN A 56 -19.75 10.95 -11.07
CA ASN A 56 -21.00 10.85 -10.35
C ASN A 56 -20.72 11.02 -8.86
N ASN A 57 -21.62 11.70 -8.15
CA ASN A 57 -21.56 11.77 -6.71
C ASN A 57 -22.12 10.48 -6.11
N ASP A 58 -21.35 9.85 -5.22
CA ASP A 58 -21.80 8.69 -4.46
C ASP A 58 -21.34 8.78 -3.00
N HIS A 59 -22.11 8.19 -2.10
CA HIS A 59 -21.75 8.07 -0.69
C HIS A 59 -20.98 6.76 -0.47
N VAL A 60 -19.70 6.78 -0.86
CA VAL A 60 -18.78 5.63 -0.73
C VAL A 60 -18.72 5.18 0.72
N LEU A 61 -19.01 3.90 0.96
CA LEU A 61 -19.00 3.27 2.28
C LEU A 61 -17.67 2.56 2.55
N MET A 62 -17.42 2.26 3.83
CA MET A 62 -16.30 1.39 4.20
C MET A 62 -16.55 -0.03 3.68
N GLU A 63 -15.50 -0.64 3.11
CA GLU A 63 -15.56 -2.00 2.59
C GLU A 63 -14.38 -2.84 3.10
N GLY A 64 -14.61 -4.15 3.20
CA GLY A 64 -13.57 -5.12 3.49
C GLY A 64 -13.15 -5.19 4.97
N MET A 65 -12.19 -6.05 5.21
CA MET A 65 -11.57 -6.29 6.51
C MET A 65 -10.10 -5.88 6.47
N SER A 66 -9.47 -5.68 7.63
CA SER A 66 -8.05 -5.35 7.71
C SER A 66 -7.21 -6.60 7.96
N CYS A 67 -6.30 -6.94 7.04
CA CYS A 67 -5.26 -7.95 7.30
C CYS A 67 -4.04 -7.26 7.93
N VAL A 68 -3.62 -7.70 9.13
CA VAL A 68 -2.53 -7.05 9.87
C VAL A 68 -1.43 -8.05 10.18
N SER A 69 -0.18 -7.64 9.98
CA SER A 69 1.00 -8.41 10.38
C SER A 69 2.06 -7.49 10.93
N LYS A 70 2.71 -7.90 12.03
CA LYS A 70 3.90 -7.23 12.54
C LYS A 70 5.11 -7.66 11.71
N VAL A 71 5.84 -6.70 11.15
CA VAL A 71 7.05 -6.94 10.36
C VAL A 71 8.22 -6.18 10.99
N GLY A 72 9.41 -6.79 10.95
CA GLY A 72 10.65 -6.16 11.42
C GLY A 72 11.70 -6.18 10.32
N TYR A 73 12.46 -5.10 10.22
CA TYR A 73 13.61 -4.96 9.31
C TYR A 73 14.73 -4.20 10.03
N GLU A 74 15.95 -4.36 9.53
CA GLU A 74 17.15 -3.73 10.07
C GLU A 74 17.92 -3.06 8.93
N TRP A 75 18.32 -1.80 9.14
CA TRP A 75 19.12 -1.03 8.19
C TRP A 75 20.42 -0.58 8.84
N SER A 76 21.55 -0.89 8.20
CA SER A 76 22.86 -0.37 8.61
C SER A 76 23.19 0.88 7.80
N LEU A 77 23.49 1.98 8.49
CA LEU A 77 23.74 3.28 7.89
C LEU A 77 25.17 3.72 8.19
N ARG A 78 25.88 4.18 7.16
CA ARG A 78 27.25 4.69 7.31
C ARG A 78 27.22 6.15 7.75
N ALA A 79 28.10 6.50 8.68
CA ALA A 79 28.25 7.86 9.17
C ALA A 79 28.52 8.84 8.03
N GLY A 80 27.72 9.92 7.94
CA GLY A 80 27.81 10.93 6.89
C GLY A 80 27.18 10.56 5.54
N ARG A 81 26.58 9.37 5.41
CA ARG A 81 25.82 8.91 4.22
C ARG A 81 24.45 8.34 4.58
N GLU A 82 23.93 8.65 5.75
CA GLU A 82 22.71 8.06 6.31
C GLU A 82 21.51 8.27 5.38
N GLN A 83 21.38 9.46 4.77
CA GLN A 83 20.27 9.77 3.87
C GLN A 83 20.28 8.89 2.61
N GLU A 84 21.45 8.68 2.03
CA GLU A 84 21.62 7.85 0.83
C GLU A 84 21.43 6.37 1.17
N ASP A 85 22.00 5.92 2.29
CA ASP A 85 21.92 4.53 2.74
C ASP A 85 20.49 4.15 3.11
N VAL A 86 19.71 5.03 3.75
CA VAL A 86 18.29 4.80 4.04
C VAL A 86 17.50 4.64 2.74
N LYS A 87 17.73 5.51 1.75
CA LYS A 87 17.04 5.45 0.46
C LYS A 87 17.32 4.12 -0.25
N SER A 88 18.59 3.75 -0.36
CA SER A 88 19.00 2.48 -0.98
C SER A 88 18.48 1.26 -0.21
N ALA A 89 18.49 1.29 1.13
CA ALA A 89 17.97 0.20 1.94
C ALA A 89 16.46 0.01 1.78
N ALA A 90 15.69 1.10 1.69
CA ALA A 90 14.25 1.05 1.43
C ALA A 90 13.94 0.48 0.03
N GLU A 91 14.69 0.89 -1.00
CA GLU A 91 14.56 0.36 -2.36
C GLU A 91 14.83 -1.15 -2.41
N ARG A 92 15.94 -1.60 -1.79
CA ARG A 92 16.27 -3.05 -1.70
C ARG A 92 15.21 -3.84 -0.93
N LEU A 93 14.69 -3.30 0.18
CA LEU A 93 13.63 -3.97 0.93
C LEU A 93 12.35 -4.10 0.12
N SER A 94 11.96 -3.06 -0.62
CA SER A 94 10.81 -3.11 -1.53
C SER A 94 10.98 -4.22 -2.58
N MET A 95 12.17 -4.37 -3.15
CA MET A 95 12.49 -5.44 -4.11
C MET A 95 12.51 -6.83 -3.49
N ALA A 96 12.81 -6.98 -2.20
CA ALA A 96 12.84 -8.28 -1.52
C ALA A 96 11.47 -8.70 -0.93
N SER A 97 10.54 -7.74 -0.79
CA SER A 97 9.28 -7.91 -0.05
C SER A 97 8.34 -8.98 -0.62
N PHE A 98 8.45 -9.30 -1.92
CA PHE A 98 7.66 -10.35 -2.57
C PHE A 98 7.92 -11.75 -1.99
N ARG A 99 9.07 -11.95 -1.32
CA ARG A 99 9.46 -13.23 -0.71
C ARG A 99 8.87 -13.45 0.67
N PHE A 100 8.17 -12.47 1.24
CA PHE A 100 7.49 -12.66 2.52
C PHE A 100 6.30 -13.61 2.38
N THR A 101 6.03 -14.35 3.44
CA THR A 101 4.86 -15.22 3.59
C THR A 101 4.11 -14.80 4.84
N TYR A 102 2.81 -14.58 4.73
CA TYR A 102 1.95 -14.21 5.85
C TYR A 102 1.08 -15.41 6.22
N LEU A 103 1.19 -15.88 7.46
CA LEU A 103 0.51 -17.07 7.98
C LEU A 103 -0.45 -16.71 9.11
N ASN A 104 -1.72 -17.09 8.99
CA ASN A 104 -2.65 -17.14 10.12
C ASN A 104 -2.81 -18.62 10.51
N ALA A 105 -2.29 -18.99 11.68
CA ALA A 105 -2.28 -20.38 12.14
C ALA A 105 -3.67 -20.87 12.59
N GLU A 106 -4.50 -19.97 13.15
CA GLU A 106 -5.83 -20.31 13.68
C GLU A 106 -6.77 -20.81 12.58
N HIS A 107 -6.72 -20.19 11.41
CA HIS A 107 -7.59 -20.51 10.28
C HIS A 107 -6.85 -21.24 9.14
N GLY A 108 -5.57 -21.55 9.33
CA GLY A 108 -4.75 -22.23 8.31
C GLY A 108 -4.61 -21.42 7.02
N LEU A 109 -4.58 -20.09 7.11
CA LEU A 109 -4.49 -19.20 5.96
C LEU A 109 -3.04 -18.83 5.66
N VAL A 110 -2.66 -18.85 4.39
CA VAL A 110 -1.32 -18.56 3.91
C VAL A 110 -1.42 -17.62 2.70
N ILE A 111 -0.85 -16.42 2.83
CA ILE A 111 -0.70 -15.46 1.74
C ILE A 111 0.79 -15.41 1.38
N ARG A 112 1.10 -15.77 0.14
CA ARG A 112 2.47 -15.78 -0.41
C ARG A 112 2.40 -15.55 -1.91
N GLU A 113 3.55 -15.27 -2.52
CA GLU A 113 3.64 -15.24 -3.98
C GLU A 113 3.16 -16.57 -4.59
N GLN A 114 2.27 -16.48 -5.57
CA GLN A 114 1.70 -17.60 -6.30
C GLN A 114 1.65 -17.27 -7.78
N LYS A 115 1.80 -18.29 -8.63
CA LYS A 115 1.47 -18.14 -10.04
C LYS A 115 -0.04 -17.94 -10.21
N PRO A 116 -0.51 -17.17 -11.21
CA PRO A 116 -1.94 -16.88 -11.39
C PRO A 116 -2.82 -18.14 -11.43
N GLU A 117 -2.35 -19.22 -12.06
CA GLU A 117 -3.07 -20.49 -12.17
C GLU A 117 -3.22 -21.26 -10.85
N ALA A 118 -2.41 -20.93 -9.83
CA ALA A 118 -2.45 -21.54 -8.52
C ALA A 118 -3.28 -20.73 -7.50
N ALA A 119 -3.76 -19.54 -7.89
CA ALA A 119 -4.53 -18.67 -7.03
C ALA A 119 -5.92 -19.27 -6.74
N ILE A 120 -6.32 -19.29 -5.47
CA ILE A 120 -7.62 -19.78 -5.04
C ILE A 120 -8.60 -18.60 -5.01
N PRO A 121 -9.66 -18.59 -5.85
CA PRO A 121 -10.65 -17.53 -5.80
C PRO A 121 -11.42 -17.54 -4.49
N LYS A 122 -11.92 -16.38 -4.05
CA LYS A 122 -12.74 -16.22 -2.83
C LYS A 122 -12.06 -16.68 -1.54
N TYR A 123 -10.72 -16.57 -1.50
CA TYR A 123 -9.89 -17.10 -0.42
C TYR A 123 -10.26 -16.56 0.97
N LEU A 124 -10.69 -15.30 1.05
CA LEU A 124 -11.00 -14.60 2.30
C LEU A 124 -12.48 -14.19 2.44
N ASP A 125 -13.36 -14.60 1.51
CA ASP A 125 -14.78 -14.18 1.47
C ASP A 125 -15.53 -14.50 2.78
N LYS A 126 -15.16 -15.59 3.45
CA LYS A 126 -15.73 -15.97 4.75
C LYS A 126 -15.53 -14.90 5.82
N PHE A 127 -14.45 -14.14 5.73
CA PHE A 127 -14.05 -13.14 6.72
C PHE A 127 -14.37 -11.71 6.26
N SER A 128 -14.38 -11.43 4.95
CA SER A 128 -14.59 -10.09 4.40
C SER A 128 -16.06 -9.72 4.19
N LYS A 129 -16.98 -10.68 4.25
CA LYS A 129 -18.40 -10.43 4.01
C LYS A 129 -19.02 -9.55 5.11
N GLY A 130 -19.42 -8.34 4.74
CA GLY A 130 -20.02 -7.37 5.68
C GLY A 130 -19.04 -6.86 6.73
N ALA A 131 -17.74 -7.01 6.47
CA ALA A 131 -16.68 -6.57 7.36
C ALA A 131 -16.51 -5.05 7.29
N VAL A 132 -16.02 -4.48 8.39
CA VAL A 132 -15.62 -3.08 8.50
C VAL A 132 -14.15 -2.97 8.92
N PRO A 133 -13.31 -2.21 8.19
CA PRO A 133 -11.84 -2.26 8.35
C PRO A 133 -11.30 -1.90 9.74
N TYR A 134 -12.00 -1.03 10.48
CA TYR A 134 -11.54 -0.55 11.79
C TYR A 134 -11.77 -1.53 12.94
N LYS A 135 -12.54 -2.61 12.71
CA LYS A 135 -12.93 -3.56 13.75
C LYS A 135 -12.62 -5.00 13.35
N ASP A 136 -12.93 -5.36 12.11
CA ASP A 136 -12.79 -6.73 11.63
C ASP A 136 -11.36 -6.90 11.12
N ILE A 137 -10.51 -7.41 12.02
CA ILE A 137 -9.07 -7.56 11.81
C ILE A 137 -8.74 -9.05 11.73
N LEU A 138 -8.00 -9.41 10.69
CA LEU A 138 -7.42 -10.75 10.54
C LEU A 138 -5.91 -10.66 10.73
N GLU A 139 -5.42 -11.18 11.85
CA GLU A 139 -4.00 -11.12 12.19
C GLU A 139 -3.19 -12.23 11.51
N PHE A 140 -2.03 -11.88 10.98
CA PHE A 140 -1.07 -12.79 10.36
C PHE A 140 0.30 -12.63 11.00
N THR A 141 1.09 -13.71 10.93
CA THR A 141 2.51 -13.69 11.24
C THR A 141 3.31 -13.58 9.94
N GLY A 142 4.13 -12.53 9.82
CA GLY A 142 5.06 -12.35 8.71
C GLY A 142 6.30 -13.23 8.87
N LEU A 143 6.57 -14.04 7.85
CA LEU A 143 7.67 -14.99 7.77
C LEU A 143 8.50 -14.74 6.50
N GLN A 144 9.76 -15.20 6.52
CA GLN A 144 10.63 -15.23 5.35
C GLN A 144 11.36 -16.58 5.28
N SER A 145 11.79 -16.96 4.08
CA SER A 145 12.60 -18.17 3.89
C SER A 145 13.90 -18.12 4.69
N LEU A 146 14.27 -19.24 5.33
CA LEU A 146 15.58 -19.42 5.97
C LEU A 146 16.70 -19.62 4.94
N THR A 147 16.36 -20.14 3.75
CA THR A 147 17.30 -20.31 2.64
C THR A 147 17.15 -19.10 1.72
N ARG A 148 18.04 -18.12 1.86
CA ARG A 148 18.24 -17.10 0.82
C ARG A 148 19.09 -17.73 -0.28
N ASP A 149 18.48 -18.00 -1.43
CA ASP A 149 19.28 -18.33 -2.61
C ASP A 149 19.94 -17.04 -3.11
N THR A 150 21.22 -16.86 -2.76
CA THR A 150 22.04 -15.69 -3.08
C THR A 150 22.85 -15.88 -4.36
N SER A 151 22.58 -16.94 -5.14
CA SER A 151 23.38 -17.26 -6.34
C SER A 151 23.36 -16.15 -7.40
N ASN A 152 22.35 -15.28 -7.41
CA ASN A 152 22.21 -14.13 -8.31
C ASN A 152 22.30 -12.77 -7.60
N ASP A 153 22.63 -12.73 -6.30
CA ASP A 153 22.77 -11.49 -5.53
C ASP A 153 24.23 -10.99 -5.68
N THR A 154 24.52 -10.24 -6.74
CA THR A 154 25.84 -9.62 -6.97
C THR A 154 26.07 -8.38 -6.10
N GLU A 155 25.11 -7.97 -5.28
CA GLU A 155 25.22 -6.80 -4.40
C GLU A 155 24.99 -7.16 -2.93
N ASP A 156 26.07 -7.11 -2.15
CA ASP A 156 26.11 -6.92 -0.70
C ASP A 156 25.46 -7.99 0.23
N GLN A 157 26.33 -8.83 0.79
CA GLN A 157 26.08 -9.75 1.90
C GLN A 157 25.86 -9.06 3.28
N LYS A 158 25.01 -8.05 3.38
CA LYS A 158 24.79 -7.30 4.65
C LYS A 158 23.35 -7.25 5.16
N LEU A 159 22.51 -8.19 4.75
CA LEU A 159 21.19 -8.39 5.36
C LEU A 159 21.14 -9.76 6.02
N VAL A 160 21.73 -9.85 7.22
CA VAL A 160 21.55 -10.99 8.12
C VAL A 160 20.13 -10.88 8.71
N PRO A 161 19.21 -11.82 8.47
CA PRO A 161 17.91 -11.77 9.10
C PRO A 161 18.00 -12.35 10.52
N THR A 162 17.97 -11.48 11.53
CA THR A 162 17.64 -11.90 12.90
C THR A 162 16.12 -11.91 13.05
N VAL A 163 15.50 -13.07 12.92
CA VAL A 163 14.06 -13.22 13.21
C VAL A 163 13.87 -13.21 14.73
N LYS A 164 13.41 -12.08 15.27
CA LYS A 164 12.93 -12.02 16.67
C LYS A 164 11.46 -12.43 16.69
N VAL A 165 11.20 -13.69 17.02
CA VAL A 165 9.86 -14.13 17.41
C VAL A 165 9.53 -13.41 18.72
N THR A 166 8.62 -12.43 18.69
CA THR A 166 8.08 -11.86 19.94
C THR A 166 6.85 -12.66 20.34
N LYS A 167 6.90 -13.25 21.53
CA LYS A 167 5.74 -13.85 22.22
C LYS A 167 4.76 -12.77 22.64
#